data_AF-A0A2S6UQE0-F1
#
_entry.id   AF-A0A2S6UQE0-F1
#
_cell.length_a   1.000
_cell.length_b   1.000
_cell.length_c   1.000
_cell.angle_alpha   90.00
_cell.angle_beta   90.00
_cell.angle_gamma   90.00
#
_symmetry.space_group_name_H-M   'P 1'
#
loop_
_entity.id
_entity.type
_entity.pdbx_description
1 polymer ?
#
loop_
_entity_poly.entity_id
_entity_poly.type
_entity_poly.pdbx_seq_one_letter_code
_entity_poly.pdbx_strand_id
1 'polypeptide(L)' 'MAKKVDGYIKLQVPAGQANPSPPIGPALGQRGINIMEFCKAFNAK' A
#
# COMPACT_ATOMS: atom_id res chain seq x y z
N MET A 1 -16.30 16.36 7.67
CA MET A 1 -16.83 15.88 6.39
C MET A 1 -16.12 14.58 6.05
N ALA A 2 -16.80 13.44 6.04
CA ALA A 2 -16.17 12.15 5.75
C ALA A 2 -15.80 12.10 4.26
N LYS A 3 -14.51 11.94 3.94
CA LYS A 3 -14.05 11.78 2.55
C LYS A 3 -14.69 10.53 1.96
N LYS A 4 -15.19 10.64 0.72
CA LYS A 4 -15.66 9.48 -0.05
C LYS A 4 -14.49 8.52 -0.26
N VAL A 5 -14.75 7.22 -0.12
CA VAL A 5 -13.75 6.19 -0.40
C VAL A 5 -13.50 6.17 -1.91
N ASP A 6 -12.30 6.53 -2.34
CA ASP A 6 -11.94 6.56 -3.77
C ASP A 6 -11.90 5.15 -4.40
N GLY A 7 -11.81 4.10 -3.58
CA GLY A 7 -11.86 2.68 -3.98
C GLY A 7 -11.02 1.78 -3.08
N TYR A 8 -11.09 0.47 -3.33
CA TYR A 8 -10.45 -0.56 -2.51
C TYR A 8 -9.30 -1.23 -3.26
N ILE A 9 -8.22 -1.52 -2.55
CA ILE A 9 -7.08 -2.28 -3.06
C ILE A 9 -6.95 -3.54 -2.22
N LYS A 10 -6.94 -4.71 -2.87
CA LYS A 10 -6.65 -6.00 -2.24
C LYS A 10 -5.24 -6.42 -2.61
N LEU A 11 -4.36 -6.48 -1.62
CA LEU A 11 -2.99 -6.94 -1.75
C LEU A 11 -2.77 -8.03 -0.72
N GLN A 12 -2.14 -9.12 -1.15
CA GLN A 12 -1.69 -10.18 -0.26
C GLN A 12 -0.19 -10.06 -0.11
N VAL A 13 0.26 -9.77 1.10
CA VAL A 13 1.67 -9.50 1.42
C VAL A 13 2.03 -10.28 2.68
N PRO A 14 3.16 -11.01 2.69
CA PRO A 14 3.65 -11.64 3.91
C PRO A 14 3.99 -10.55 4.95
N ALA A 15 3.64 -10.79 6.22
CA ALA A 15 3.95 -9.84 7.30
C ALA A 15 5.44 -9.52 7.34
N GLY A 16 5.80 -8.23 7.50
CA GLY A 16 7.20 -7.80 7.52
C GLY A 16 7.89 -7.76 6.14
N GLN A 17 7.23 -8.17 5.05
CA GLN A 17 7.83 -8.23 3.70
C GLN A 17 7.13 -7.33 2.67
N ALA A 18 6.58 -6.19 3.09
CA ALA A 18 6.16 -5.16 2.13
C ALA A 18 7.38 -4.51 1.47
N ASN A 19 7.42 -4.60 0.14
CA ASN A 19 8.45 -4.01 -0.70
C ASN A 19 7.79 -3.23 -1.87
N PRO A 20 8.49 -2.28 -2.50
CA PRO A 20 7.95 -1.51 -3.62
C PRO A 20 7.84 -2.30 -4.93
N SER A 21 8.05 -3.63 -4.91
CA SER A 21 7.89 -4.47 -6.10
C SER A 21 6.42 -4.73 -6.41
N PRO A 22 6.09 -5.20 -7.63
CA PRO A 22 4.76 -5.72 -7.93
C PRO A 22 4.41 -6.83 -6.92
N PRO A 23 3.21 -6.84 -6.30
CA PRO A 23 2.00 -6.08 -6.64
C PRO A 23 1.80 -4.75 -5.89
N ILE A 24 2.59 -4.45 -4.85
CA ILE A 24 2.37 -3.29 -3.97
C ILE A 24 2.70 -1.98 -4.67
N GLY A 25 3.86 -1.92 -5.33
CA GLY A 25 4.35 -0.70 -6.00
C GLY A 25 3.35 -0.15 -7.02
N PRO A 26 2.91 -0.95 -8.01
CA PRO A 26 1.90 -0.53 -8.97
C PRO A 26 0.55 -0.18 -8.33
N ALA A 27 0.07 -0.96 -7.38
CA ALA A 27 -1.26 -0.76 -6.79
C ALA A 27 -1.37 0.52 -5.95
N LEU A 28 -0.35 0.81 -5.15
CA LEU A 28 -0.29 2.04 -4.36
C LEU A 28 0.10 3.24 -5.22
N GLY A 29 1.05 3.07 -6.14
CA GLY A 29 1.51 4.13 -7.04
C GLY A 29 0.41 4.63 -7.98
N GLN A 30 -0.43 3.74 -8.53
CA GLN A 30 -1.59 4.12 -9.36
C GLN A 30 -2.61 4.99 -8.62
N ARG A 31 -2.56 5.00 -7.28
CA ARG A 31 -3.48 5.72 -6.40
C ARG A 31 -2.83 6.92 -5.73
N GLY A 32 -1.57 7.22 -6.08
CA GLY A 32 -0.79 8.30 -5.49
C GLY A 32 -0.43 8.07 -4.03
N ILE A 33 -0.48 6.83 -3.55
CA ILE A 33 -0.13 6.46 -2.18
C ILE A 33 1.38 6.27 -2.09
N ASN A 34 1.98 6.77 -1.02
CA ASN A 34 3.42 6.72 -0.84
C ASN A 34 3.88 5.29 -0.49
N ILE A 35 4.44 4.59 -1.47
CA ILE A 35 4.79 3.16 -1.39
C ILE A 35 5.80 2.92 -0.25
N MET A 36 6.82 3.77 -0.13
CA MET A 36 7.89 3.57 0.84
C MET A 36 7.40 3.75 2.28
N GLU A 37 6.47 4.68 2.50
CA GLU A 37 5.83 4.91 3.79
C GLU A 37 4.94 3.72 4.16
N PHE A 38 4.15 3.23 3.20
CA PHE A 38 3.36 2.00 3.38
C PHE A 38 4.24 0.81 3.73
N CYS A 39 5.31 0.56 2.97
CA CYS A 39 6.22 -0.55 3.22
C CYS A 39 6.84 -0.47 4.62
N LYS A 40 7.28 0.72 5.05
CA LYS A 40 7.81 0.91 6.42
C LYS A 40 6.73 0.68 7.48
N ALA A 41 5.55 1.25 7.31
CA ALA A 41 4.45 1.12 8.28
C ALA A 41 3.90 -0.31 8.37
N PHE A 42 3.89 -1.04 7.26
CA PHE A 42 3.48 -2.45 7.19
C PHE A 42 4.57 -3.39 7.71
N ASN A 43 5.86 -3.05 7.55
CA ASN A 43 6.96 -3.88 8.07
C ASN A 43 7.26 -3.62 9.54
N ALA A 44 6.92 -2.43 10.04
CA ALA A 44 7.08 -2.06 11.45
C ALA A 44 5.93 -2.53 12.35
N LYS A 45 4.89 -3.14 11.77
CA LYS A 45 3.74 -3.73 12.48
C LYS A 45 3.64 -5.21 12.17
#